data_AF-A0A4Q5WUE5-F1
#
_entry.id   AF-A0A4Q5WUE5-F1
#
_cell.length_a   1.000
_cell.length_b   1.000
_cell.length_c   1.000
_cell.angle_alpha   90.00
_cell.angle_beta   90.00
_cell.angle_gamma   90.00
#
_symmetry.space_group_name_H-M   'P 1'
#
loop_
_entity.id
_entity.type
_entity.pdbx_description
1 polymer ?
#
loop_
_entity_poly.entity_id
_entity_poly.type
_entity_poly.pdbx_seq_one_letter_code
_entity_poly.pdbx_strand_id
1 'polypeptide(L)'
;MRGLMVAGALAVAACGLGGVAQAQPPADDLSGEEYCVYMKLTDTLDYAVVAEALLAGLDQDKAQALVKTAGEACIKEYGLSQAQASLASDVGIFGSAADYLMDELMDDGLTDATLDGIYDVVDEMSDEDLDLIFDGGWRDDVAMKGRMKAALIAKGFPDKSPTLDDACLLIEVSVLGLDAVAAYVMGDFDEDQS
;
A
#
# COMPACT_ATOMS: atom_id res chain seq x y z
N MET A 1 -17.60 26.87 21.79
CA MET A 1 -17.77 27.71 20.57
C MET A 1 -16.51 28.53 20.37
N ARG A 2 -16.11 28.69 19.10
CA ARG A 2 -14.81 29.17 18.57
C ARG A 2 -13.77 28.03 18.57
N GLY A 3 -13.51 27.31 17.47
CA GLY A 3 -13.63 27.66 16.06
C GLY A 3 -12.26 28.17 15.57
N LEU A 4 -11.42 27.24 15.14
CA LEU A 4 -10.21 27.49 14.37
C LEU A 4 -10.26 26.51 13.19
N MET A 5 -10.59 27.07 12.03
CA MET A 5 -10.48 26.42 10.74
C MET A 5 -9.00 26.25 10.41
N VAL A 6 -8.57 25.02 10.16
CA VAL A 6 -7.35 24.76 9.37
C VAL A 6 -7.86 24.35 7.99
N ALA A 7 -7.99 25.34 7.12
CA ALA A 7 -8.02 25.14 5.69
C ALA A 7 -6.57 25.26 5.22
N GLY A 8 -5.97 24.14 4.82
CA GLY A 8 -4.63 24.08 4.25
C GLY A 8 -4.63 23.00 3.17
N ALA A 9 -4.52 23.45 1.92
CA ALA A 9 -4.78 22.67 0.71
C ALA A 9 -3.83 21.48 0.52
N LEU A 10 -4.40 20.29 0.35
CA LEU A 10 -3.82 19.20 -0.42
C LEU A 10 -3.89 19.58 -1.90
N ALA A 11 -2.82 20.18 -2.41
CA ALA A 11 -2.63 20.32 -3.84
C ALA A 11 -1.86 19.08 -4.33
N VAL A 12 -2.61 18.07 -4.77
CA VAL A 12 -2.09 16.93 -5.51
C VAL A 12 -1.44 17.46 -6.79
N ALA A 13 -0.12 17.37 -6.86
CA ALA A 13 0.65 17.75 -8.03
C ALA A 13 0.46 16.71 -9.13
N ALA A 14 -0.44 17.02 -10.06
CA ALA A 14 -0.51 16.36 -11.35
C ALA A 14 0.79 16.60 -12.13
N CYS A 15 1.70 15.62 -12.14
CA CYS A 15 2.89 15.64 -12.98
C CYS A 15 2.58 15.06 -14.36
N GLY A 16 2.04 15.91 -15.23
CA GLY A 16 1.96 15.70 -16.68
C GLY A 16 2.65 16.84 -17.44
N LEU A 17 3.85 16.55 -17.95
CA LEU A 17 4.50 17.14 -19.14
C LEU A 17 4.54 18.68 -19.31
N GLY A 18 5.72 19.26 -19.06
CA GLY A 18 6.31 20.28 -19.94
C GLY A 18 6.27 21.74 -19.49
N GLY A 19 7.33 22.21 -18.84
CA GLY A 19 7.60 23.64 -18.66
C GLY A 19 8.64 23.93 -17.58
N VAL A 20 9.88 24.18 -17.98
CA VAL A 20 11.00 24.52 -17.08
C VAL A 20 10.80 25.90 -16.40
N ALA A 21 10.74 25.93 -15.06
CA ALA A 21 11.34 26.98 -14.20
C ALA A 21 10.94 26.84 -12.71
N GLN A 22 11.74 26.12 -11.93
CA GLN A 22 12.50 26.59 -10.76
C GLN A 22 12.82 25.38 -9.88
N ALA A 23 14.11 25.11 -9.76
CA ALA A 23 14.70 24.15 -8.85
C ALA A 23 14.22 24.43 -7.42
N GLN A 24 13.24 23.65 -6.97
CA GLN A 24 13.32 23.14 -5.62
C GLN A 24 14.65 22.35 -5.57
N PRO A 25 15.46 22.47 -4.50
CA PRO A 25 16.54 21.52 -4.30
C PRO A 25 15.95 20.11 -4.50
N PRO A 26 16.69 19.16 -5.11
CA PRO A 26 16.19 17.79 -5.19
C PRO A 26 15.68 17.47 -3.79
N ALA A 27 14.39 17.16 -3.69
CA ALA A 27 13.88 16.59 -2.46
C ALA A 27 14.89 15.50 -2.11
N ASP A 28 15.48 15.59 -0.91
CA ASP A 28 16.44 14.61 -0.45
C ASP A 28 15.92 13.24 -0.85
N ASP A 29 16.80 12.51 -1.54
CA ASP A 29 16.57 11.23 -2.17
C ASP A 29 15.59 10.41 -1.32
N LEU A 30 14.32 10.29 -1.73
CA LEU A 30 13.47 9.21 -1.23
C LEU A 30 14.17 7.96 -1.76
N SER A 31 15.13 7.45 -0.99
CA SER A 31 16.18 6.55 -1.44
C SER A 31 15.67 5.15 -1.80
N GLY A 32 14.34 4.96 -1.82
CA GLY A 32 13.66 3.70 -2.04
C GLY A 32 13.87 2.71 -0.89
N GLU A 33 14.46 3.17 0.21
CA GLU A 33 14.76 2.37 1.40
C GLU A 33 13.49 1.85 2.08
N GLU A 34 12.39 2.60 1.97
CA GLU A 34 11.06 2.20 2.41
C GLU A 34 10.61 0.89 1.76
N TYR A 35 11.06 0.61 0.53
CA TYR A 35 10.78 -0.60 -0.22
C TYR A 35 11.84 -1.70 -0.03
N CYS A 36 12.88 -1.49 0.78
CA CYS A 36 13.99 -2.44 0.88
C CYS A 36 13.51 -3.85 1.28
N VAL A 37 12.63 -3.98 2.27
CA VAL A 37 12.13 -5.29 2.71
C VAL A 37 11.33 -5.96 1.60
N TYR A 38 10.44 -5.22 0.93
CA TYR A 38 9.71 -5.70 -0.23
C TYR A 38 10.68 -6.24 -1.31
N MET A 39 11.70 -5.46 -1.68
CA MET A 39 12.70 -5.88 -2.67
C MET A 39 13.45 -7.17 -2.27
N LYS A 40 13.78 -7.34 -0.98
CA LYS A 40 14.42 -8.58 -0.51
C LYS A 40 13.48 -9.79 -0.61
N LEU A 41 12.19 -9.60 -0.32
CA LEU A 41 11.18 -10.67 -0.40
C LEU A 41 10.89 -11.08 -1.85
N THR A 42 10.90 -10.13 -2.78
CA THR A 42 10.69 -10.41 -4.21
C THR A 42 11.92 -11.05 -4.86
N ASP A 43 13.15 -10.64 -4.48
CA ASP A 43 14.41 -11.23 -4.97
C ASP A 43 14.51 -12.75 -4.74
N THR A 44 13.88 -13.26 -3.67
CA THR A 44 13.88 -14.69 -3.31
C THR A 44 12.56 -15.40 -3.60
N LEU A 45 11.57 -14.70 -4.19
CA LEU A 45 10.20 -15.18 -4.37
C LEU A 45 9.49 -15.55 -3.05
N ASP A 46 9.96 -15.02 -1.93
CA ASP A 46 9.37 -15.23 -0.61
C ASP A 46 8.11 -14.36 -0.38
N TYR A 47 7.86 -13.36 -1.24
CA TYR A 47 6.68 -12.49 -1.19
C TYR A 47 5.36 -13.28 -1.15
N ALA A 48 5.25 -14.39 -1.89
CA ALA A 48 4.06 -15.23 -1.89
C ALA A 48 3.77 -15.85 -0.51
N VAL A 49 4.81 -16.29 0.21
CA VAL A 49 4.66 -16.83 1.58
C VAL A 49 4.16 -15.74 2.54
N VAL A 50 4.64 -14.51 2.37
CA VAL A 50 4.22 -13.36 3.20
C VAL A 50 2.79 -12.96 2.87
N ALA A 51 2.42 -12.94 1.59
CA ALA A 51 1.08 -12.65 1.11
C ALA A 51 0.05 -13.67 1.62
N GLU A 52 0.31 -14.97 1.45
CA GLU A 52 -0.56 -16.04 1.93
C GLU A 52 -0.73 -16.01 3.46
N ALA A 53 0.32 -15.64 4.19
CA ALA A 53 0.25 -15.46 5.64
C ALA A 53 -0.68 -14.31 6.05
N LEU A 54 -0.64 -13.18 5.32
CA LEU A 54 -1.52 -12.05 5.55
C LEU A 54 -2.97 -12.37 5.16
N LEU A 55 -3.18 -12.89 3.95
CA LEU A 55 -4.50 -13.02 3.34
C LEU A 55 -5.26 -14.26 3.85
N ALA A 56 -4.56 -15.37 4.08
CA ALA A 56 -5.16 -16.66 4.42
C ALA A 56 -4.71 -17.21 5.79
N GLY A 57 -3.79 -16.54 6.49
CA GLY A 57 -3.29 -16.99 7.79
C GLY A 57 -2.40 -18.24 7.70
N LEU A 58 -1.79 -18.51 6.54
CA LEU A 58 -0.93 -19.67 6.31
C LEU A 58 0.51 -19.40 6.74
N ASP A 59 1.20 -20.40 7.27
CA ASP A 59 2.65 -20.33 7.54
C ASP A 59 3.14 -19.04 8.26
N GLN A 60 2.34 -18.50 9.18
CA GLN A 60 2.60 -17.19 9.82
C GLN A 60 3.98 -17.09 10.48
N ASP A 61 4.44 -18.14 11.17
CA ASP A 61 5.76 -18.19 11.79
C ASP A 61 6.89 -18.06 10.75
N LYS A 62 6.69 -18.68 9.57
CA LYS A 62 7.65 -18.65 8.46
C LYS A 62 7.65 -17.27 7.81
N ALA A 63 6.48 -16.70 7.53
CA ALA A 63 6.36 -15.34 6.99
C ALA A 63 7.01 -14.31 7.93
N GLN A 64 6.75 -14.39 9.24
CA GLN A 64 7.37 -13.52 10.22
C GLN A 64 8.91 -13.65 10.22
N ALA A 65 9.44 -14.87 10.11
CA ALA A 65 10.88 -15.10 10.03
C ALA A 65 11.50 -14.51 8.75
N LEU A 66 10.80 -14.61 7.61
CA LEU A 66 11.22 -14.04 6.32
C LEU A 66 11.26 -12.51 6.37
N VAL A 67 10.17 -11.87 6.81
CA VAL A 67 10.09 -10.41 6.96
C VAL A 67 11.18 -9.91 7.91
N LYS A 68 11.36 -10.57 9.07
CA LYS A 68 12.43 -10.22 10.01
C LYS A 68 13.82 -10.33 9.39
N THR A 69 14.10 -11.40 8.65
CA THR A 69 15.39 -11.62 7.99
C THR A 69 15.66 -10.53 6.95
N ALA A 70 14.65 -10.17 6.16
CA ALA A 70 14.72 -9.07 5.20
C ALA A 70 14.96 -7.72 5.90
N GLY A 71 14.24 -7.43 7.00
CA GLY A 71 14.46 -6.23 7.81
C GLY A 71 15.88 -6.14 8.38
N GLU A 72 16.42 -7.24 8.94
CA GLU A 72 17.80 -7.30 9.41
C GLU A 72 18.83 -7.08 8.29
N ALA A 73 18.53 -7.55 7.07
CA ALA A 73 19.36 -7.28 5.90
C ALA A 73 19.32 -5.79 5.51
N CYS A 74 18.14 -5.16 5.53
CA CYS A 74 17.98 -3.74 5.23
C CYS A 74 18.71 -2.83 6.24
N ILE A 75 18.62 -3.13 7.55
CA ILE A 75 19.42 -2.45 8.60
C ILE A 75 20.91 -2.50 8.25
N LYS A 76 21.41 -3.66 7.83
CA LYS A 76 22.83 -3.84 7.52
C LYS A 76 23.26 -3.12 6.23
N GLU A 77 22.40 -3.09 5.23
CA GLU A 77 22.70 -2.56 3.89
C GLU A 77 22.59 -1.04 3.84
N TYR A 78 21.51 -0.49 4.39
CA TYR A 78 21.17 0.94 4.33
C TYR A 78 21.43 1.68 5.65
N GLY A 79 21.74 0.96 6.73
CA GLY A 79 21.96 1.58 8.04
C GLY A 79 20.68 1.97 8.76
N LEU A 80 19.55 1.39 8.37
CA LEU A 80 18.24 1.69 8.96
C LEU A 80 18.23 1.50 10.48
N SER A 81 17.50 2.37 11.18
CA SER A 81 17.12 2.14 12.56
C SER A 81 16.18 0.92 12.65
N GLN A 82 16.01 0.35 13.86
CA GLN A 82 15.02 -0.72 14.05
C GLN A 82 13.59 -0.23 13.78
N ALA A 83 13.31 1.04 14.03
CA ALA A 83 12.01 1.64 13.76
C ALA A 83 11.78 1.77 12.25
N GLN A 84 12.74 2.32 11.51
CA GLN A 84 12.70 2.40 10.04
C GLN A 84 12.56 1.00 9.41
N ALA A 85 13.33 0.01 9.87
CA ALA A 85 13.21 -1.36 9.37
C ALA A 85 11.87 -2.02 9.69
N SER A 86 11.21 -1.65 10.80
CA SER A 86 9.85 -2.09 11.11
C SER A 86 8.83 -1.48 10.14
N LEU A 87 8.93 -0.18 9.86
CA LEU A 87 8.04 0.49 8.92
C LEU A 87 8.24 -0.04 7.49
N ALA A 88 9.49 -0.23 7.06
CA ALA A 88 9.79 -0.89 5.79
C ALA A 88 9.27 -2.34 5.75
N SER A 89 9.19 -3.02 6.89
CA SER A 89 8.60 -4.37 6.96
C SER A 89 7.10 -4.35 6.70
N ASP A 90 6.38 -3.33 7.16
CA ASP A 90 4.96 -3.15 6.86
C ASP A 90 4.75 -2.89 5.36
N VAL A 91 5.59 -2.04 4.75
CA VAL A 91 5.63 -1.86 3.28
C VAL A 91 5.90 -3.19 2.57
N GLY A 92 6.84 -3.98 3.10
CA GLY A 92 7.16 -5.33 2.64
C GLY A 92 5.96 -6.28 2.64
N ILE A 93 5.20 -6.30 3.73
CA ILE A 93 4.04 -7.17 3.92
C ILE A 93 2.90 -6.78 2.98
N PHE A 94 2.53 -5.49 2.97
CA PHE A 94 1.42 -5.01 2.14
C PHE A 94 1.76 -5.03 0.66
N GLY A 95 2.99 -4.68 0.28
CA GLY A 95 3.48 -4.79 -1.10
C GLY A 95 3.50 -6.24 -1.59
N SER A 96 3.95 -7.18 -0.77
CA SER A 96 3.92 -8.61 -1.11
C SER A 96 2.49 -9.11 -1.36
N ALA A 97 1.54 -8.71 -0.51
CA ALA A 97 0.14 -9.07 -0.68
C ALA A 97 -0.51 -8.41 -1.90
N ALA A 98 -0.15 -7.15 -2.19
CA ALA A 98 -0.61 -6.44 -3.37
C ALA A 98 -0.17 -7.15 -4.66
N ASP A 99 1.13 -7.47 -4.78
CA ASP A 99 1.68 -8.20 -5.93
C ASP A 99 1.03 -9.56 -6.10
N TYR A 100 0.90 -10.33 -5.00
CA TYR A 100 0.26 -11.63 -5.03
C TYR A 100 -1.19 -11.54 -5.56
N LEU A 101 -1.97 -10.56 -5.08
CA LEU A 101 -3.34 -10.36 -5.55
C LEU A 101 -3.39 -9.85 -7.00
N MET A 102 -2.45 -9.01 -7.43
CA MET A 102 -2.35 -8.59 -8.82
C MET A 102 -2.07 -9.79 -9.74
N ASP A 103 -1.12 -10.65 -9.37
CA ASP A 103 -0.81 -11.88 -10.12
C ASP A 103 -2.06 -12.79 -10.24
N GLU A 104 -2.79 -13.03 -9.15
CA GLU A 104 -4.01 -13.83 -9.16
C GLU A 104 -5.11 -13.20 -10.04
N LEU A 105 -5.29 -11.88 -9.98
CA LEU A 105 -6.27 -11.17 -10.81
C LEU A 105 -5.87 -11.18 -12.30
N MET A 106 -4.58 -11.09 -12.62
CA MET A 106 -4.07 -11.24 -13.98
C MET A 106 -4.29 -12.66 -14.51
N ASP A 107 -4.08 -13.68 -13.69
CA ASP A 107 -4.37 -15.08 -14.01
C ASP A 107 -5.89 -15.31 -14.23
N ASP A 108 -6.73 -14.54 -13.56
CA ASP A 108 -8.19 -14.47 -13.78
C ASP A 108 -8.59 -13.73 -15.06
N GLY A 109 -7.61 -13.18 -15.79
CA GLY A 109 -7.74 -12.58 -17.11
C GLY A 109 -7.92 -11.06 -17.10
N LEU A 110 -7.63 -10.37 -15.98
CA LEU A 110 -7.63 -8.92 -15.94
C LEU A 110 -6.35 -8.38 -16.60
N THR A 111 -6.47 -7.19 -17.18
CA THR A 111 -5.32 -6.49 -17.79
C THR A 111 -4.77 -5.45 -16.82
N ASP A 112 -3.50 -5.07 -16.98
CA ASP A 112 -2.88 -3.97 -16.23
C ASP A 112 -3.77 -2.72 -16.23
N ALA A 113 -4.33 -2.36 -17.39
CA ALA A 113 -5.23 -1.21 -17.52
C ALA A 113 -6.55 -1.35 -16.73
N THR A 114 -7.00 -2.58 -16.45
CA THR A 114 -8.15 -2.82 -15.56
C THR A 114 -7.73 -2.72 -14.11
N LEU A 115 -6.55 -3.26 -13.76
CA LEU A 115 -5.99 -3.21 -12.41
C LEU A 115 -5.67 -1.78 -11.98
N ASP A 116 -5.20 -0.92 -12.89
CA ASP A 116 -5.02 0.52 -12.66
C ASP A 116 -6.31 1.20 -12.17
N GLY A 117 -7.47 0.66 -12.56
CA GLY A 117 -8.77 1.14 -12.11
C GLY A 117 -8.98 1.03 -10.59
N ILE A 118 -8.20 0.22 -9.88
CA ILE A 118 -8.22 0.14 -8.42
C ILE A 118 -7.80 1.47 -7.78
N TYR A 119 -6.78 2.12 -8.32
CA TYR A 119 -6.31 3.41 -7.80
C TYR A 119 -7.38 4.49 -7.97
N ASP A 120 -8.09 4.48 -9.11
CA ASP A 120 -9.23 5.36 -9.29
C ASP A 120 -10.35 5.06 -8.27
N VAL A 121 -10.61 3.78 -7.94
CA VAL A 121 -11.61 3.44 -6.92
C VAL A 121 -11.22 4.06 -5.59
N VAL A 122 -9.96 3.89 -5.17
CA VAL A 122 -9.41 4.45 -3.92
C VAL A 122 -9.53 5.98 -3.89
N ASP A 123 -9.15 6.65 -4.97
CA ASP A 123 -9.23 8.12 -5.10
C ASP A 123 -10.67 8.66 -5.02
N GLU A 124 -11.67 7.84 -5.40
CA GLU A 124 -13.08 8.19 -5.37
C GLU A 124 -13.77 7.84 -4.03
N MET A 125 -13.09 7.15 -3.10
CA MET A 125 -13.64 6.78 -1.80
C MET A 125 -13.82 8.02 -0.91
N SER A 126 -14.84 7.99 -0.04
CA SER A 126 -14.97 9.01 1.02
C SER A 126 -13.99 8.75 2.16
N ASP A 127 -13.67 9.79 2.92
CA ASP A 127 -12.88 9.66 4.16
C ASP A 127 -13.47 8.61 5.12
N GLU A 128 -14.80 8.57 5.25
CA GLU A 128 -15.53 7.59 6.07
C GLU A 128 -15.33 6.14 5.60
N ASP A 129 -15.23 5.94 4.28
CA ASP A 129 -15.00 4.64 3.66
C ASP A 129 -13.52 4.23 3.79
N LEU A 130 -12.59 5.18 3.72
CA LEU A 130 -11.17 4.96 4.00
C LEU A 130 -10.92 4.65 5.48
N ASP A 131 -11.58 5.33 6.41
CA ASP A 131 -11.53 5.04 7.85
C ASP A 131 -11.96 3.59 8.13
N LEU A 132 -12.99 3.10 7.44
CA LEU A 132 -13.45 1.70 7.53
C LEU A 132 -12.45 0.69 6.93
N ILE A 133 -11.60 1.12 6.01
CA ILE A 133 -10.49 0.29 5.52
C ILE A 133 -9.41 0.21 6.58
N PHE A 134 -8.99 1.36 7.14
CA PHE A 134 -7.93 1.41 8.14
C PHE A 134 -8.27 0.64 9.43
N ASP A 135 -9.54 0.63 9.86
CA ASP A 135 -9.97 -0.12 11.04
C ASP A 135 -10.33 -1.59 10.76
N GLY A 136 -10.32 -2.01 9.49
CA GLY A 136 -10.71 -3.35 9.03
C GLY A 136 -12.22 -3.63 9.08
N GLY A 137 -13.04 -2.65 9.44
CA GLY A 137 -14.49 -2.76 9.61
C GLY A 137 -15.24 -3.01 8.32
N TRP A 138 -14.68 -2.63 7.17
CA TRP A 138 -15.25 -2.92 5.85
C TRP A 138 -15.48 -4.43 5.61
N ARG A 139 -14.67 -5.30 6.26
CA ARG A 139 -14.74 -6.76 6.11
C ARG A 139 -16.04 -7.35 6.66
N ASP A 140 -16.77 -6.64 7.50
CA ASP A 140 -18.09 -7.06 7.99
C ASP A 140 -19.24 -6.16 7.51
N ASP A 141 -18.92 -4.99 6.93
CA ASP A 141 -19.91 -4.05 6.41
C ASP A 141 -20.40 -4.44 4.99
N VAL A 142 -21.61 -4.99 4.93
CA VAL A 142 -22.27 -5.39 3.68
C VAL A 142 -22.48 -4.21 2.71
N ALA A 143 -22.80 -3.02 3.23
CA ALA A 143 -23.04 -1.85 2.41
C ALA A 143 -21.75 -1.33 1.79
N MET A 144 -20.66 -1.30 2.57
CA MET A 144 -19.33 -0.92 2.13
C MET A 144 -18.81 -1.87 1.04
N LYS A 145 -18.86 -3.19 1.26
CA LYS A 145 -18.51 -4.19 0.23
C LYS A 145 -19.33 -4.00 -1.04
N GLY A 146 -20.63 -3.70 -0.89
CA GLY A 146 -21.52 -3.43 -2.02
C GLY A 146 -21.07 -2.22 -2.85
N ARG A 147 -20.64 -1.13 -2.18
CA ARG A 147 -20.09 0.07 -2.85
C ARG A 147 -18.79 -0.23 -3.58
N MET A 148 -17.84 -0.89 -2.92
CA MET A 148 -16.54 -1.22 -3.54
C MET A 148 -16.70 -2.12 -4.76
N LYS A 149 -17.52 -3.19 -4.65
CA LYS A 149 -17.80 -4.08 -5.79
C LYS A 149 -18.46 -3.34 -6.95
N ALA A 150 -19.41 -2.45 -6.66
CA ALA A 150 -20.04 -1.64 -7.70
C ALA A 150 -19.05 -0.68 -8.37
N ALA A 151 -18.14 -0.07 -7.61
CA ALA A 151 -17.08 0.79 -8.14
C ALA A 151 -16.10 0.01 -9.03
N LEU A 152 -15.64 -1.16 -8.58
CA LEU A 152 -14.78 -2.06 -9.36
C LEU A 152 -15.43 -2.49 -10.68
N ILE A 153 -16.71 -2.89 -10.66
CA ILE A 153 -17.45 -3.23 -11.89
C ILE A 153 -17.50 -2.03 -12.84
N ALA A 154 -17.68 -0.80 -12.32
CA ALA A 154 -17.66 0.41 -13.13
C ALA A 154 -16.30 0.71 -13.77
N LYS A 155 -15.20 0.21 -13.17
CA LYS A 155 -13.83 0.27 -13.71
C LYS A 155 -13.50 -0.91 -14.64
N GLY A 156 -14.45 -1.80 -14.89
CA GLY A 156 -14.30 -2.90 -15.86
C GLY A 156 -13.94 -4.24 -15.26
N PHE A 157 -13.96 -4.39 -13.93
CA PHE A 157 -13.84 -5.70 -13.29
C PHE A 157 -15.04 -6.58 -13.66
N PRO A 158 -14.83 -7.87 -13.92
CA PRO A 158 -15.93 -8.79 -14.19
C PRO A 158 -16.78 -8.99 -12.93
N ASP A 159 -18.09 -9.11 -13.10
CA ASP A 159 -19.02 -9.46 -12.01
C ASP A 159 -18.93 -10.95 -11.65
N LYS A 160 -17.79 -11.32 -11.05
CA LYS A 160 -17.48 -12.64 -10.52
C LYS A 160 -17.11 -12.47 -9.05
N SER A 161 -17.79 -13.17 -8.14
CA SER A 161 -17.54 -12.98 -6.71
C SER A 161 -16.08 -13.15 -6.30
N PRO A 162 -15.36 -14.22 -6.69
CA PRO A 162 -13.96 -14.41 -6.27
C PRO A 162 -13.06 -13.25 -6.72
N THR A 163 -13.09 -12.91 -8.01
CA THR A 163 -12.33 -11.80 -8.58
C THR A 163 -12.63 -10.46 -7.89
N LEU A 164 -13.91 -10.19 -7.58
CA LEU A 164 -14.30 -8.97 -6.87
C LEU A 164 -13.89 -8.98 -5.40
N ASP A 165 -13.87 -10.15 -4.75
CA ASP A 165 -13.43 -10.29 -3.37
C ASP A 165 -11.91 -10.04 -3.28
N ASP A 166 -11.13 -10.62 -4.19
CA ASP A 166 -9.68 -10.41 -4.29
C ASP A 166 -9.34 -8.95 -4.64
N ALA A 167 -10.09 -8.32 -5.54
CA ALA A 167 -9.93 -6.89 -5.84
C ALA A 167 -10.28 -5.98 -4.65
N CYS A 168 -11.27 -6.34 -3.81
CA CYS A 168 -11.53 -5.62 -2.56
C CYS A 168 -10.36 -5.76 -1.57
N LEU A 169 -9.75 -6.95 -1.49
CA LEU A 169 -8.54 -7.16 -0.67
C LEU A 169 -7.37 -6.36 -1.21
N LEU A 170 -7.23 -6.25 -2.54
CA LEU A 170 -6.17 -5.46 -3.18
C LEU A 170 -6.32 -3.97 -2.86
N ILE A 171 -7.56 -3.45 -2.83
CA ILE A 171 -7.84 -2.08 -2.34
C ILE A 171 -7.32 -1.90 -0.91
N GLU A 172 -7.67 -2.80 0.01
CA GLU A 172 -7.26 -2.72 1.42
C GLU A 172 -5.74 -2.71 1.56
N VAL A 173 -5.03 -3.70 0.98
CA VAL A 173 -3.58 -3.78 1.13
C VAL A 173 -2.85 -2.64 0.40
N SER A 174 -3.43 -2.08 -0.66
CA SER A 174 -2.87 -0.90 -1.34
C SER A 174 -2.98 0.34 -0.46
N VAL A 175 -4.13 0.57 0.18
CA VAL A 175 -4.34 1.70 1.11
C VAL A 175 -3.43 1.59 2.32
N LEU A 176 -3.33 0.39 2.92
CA LEU A 176 -2.43 0.14 4.05
C LEU A 176 -0.95 0.24 3.67
N GLY A 177 -0.59 -0.20 2.46
CA GLY A 177 0.77 -0.06 1.92
C GLY A 177 1.16 1.41 1.73
N LEU A 178 0.26 2.24 1.21
CA LEU A 178 0.47 3.68 1.06
C LEU A 178 0.64 4.38 2.42
N ASP A 179 -0.16 4.00 3.42
CA ASP A 179 -0.02 4.51 4.78
C ASP A 179 1.31 4.10 5.42
N ALA A 180 1.74 2.85 5.23
CA ALA A 180 3.05 2.38 5.71
C ALA A 180 4.21 3.15 5.07
N VAL A 181 4.14 3.43 3.76
CA VAL A 181 5.13 4.28 3.06
C VAL A 181 5.11 5.71 3.64
N ALA A 182 3.93 6.30 3.83
CA ALA A 182 3.81 7.63 4.42
C ALA A 182 4.38 7.67 5.84
N ALA A 183 4.11 6.65 6.66
CA ALA A 183 4.64 6.53 8.01
C ALA A 183 6.17 6.41 8.02
N TYR A 184 6.76 5.65 7.10
CA TYR A 184 8.22 5.57 6.93
C TYR A 184 8.80 6.95 6.64
N VAL A 185 8.27 7.62 5.61
CA VAL A 185 8.77 8.93 5.16
C VAL A 185 8.59 9.99 6.26
N MET A 186 7.49 9.96 7.00
CA MET A 186 7.24 10.90 8.10
C MET A 186 8.11 10.62 9.34
N GLY A 187 8.37 9.34 9.65
CA GLY A 187 9.21 8.95 10.77
C GLY A 187 10.65 9.45 10.65
N ASP A 188 11.16 9.53 9.43
CA ASP A 188 12.50 10.05 9.14
C ASP A 188 12.66 11.53 9.53
N PHE A 189 11.62 12.35 9.30
CA PHE A 189 11.63 13.78 9.63
C PHE A 189 11.58 14.07 11.15
N ASP A 190 11.09 13.13 11.96
CA ASP A 190 11.02 13.25 13.41
C ASP A 190 12.34 12.86 14.09
N GLU A 191 13.12 11.93 13.51
CA GLU A 191 14.45 11.55 14.02
C GLU A 191 15.49 12.67 13.78
N ASP A 192 15.43 13.37 12.65
CA ASP A 192 16.35 14.47 12.28
C ASP A 192 16.21 15.76 13.13
N GLN A 193 15.14 15.88 13.92
CA GLN A 193 14.91 17.02 14.82
C GLN A 193 15.36 16.76 16.28
N SER A 194 15.93 15.59 16.57
CA SER A 194 16.36 15.17 17.92
C SER A 194 17.87 15.20 18.14
#